data_AF-A0A951K5I9-F1
#
_entry.id   AF-A0A951K5I9-F1
#
_cell.length_a   1.000
_cell.length_b   1.000
_cell.length_c   1.000
_cell.angle_alpha   90.00
_cell.angle_beta   90.00
_cell.angle_gamma   90.00
#
_symmetry.space_group_name_H-M   'P 1'
#
loop_
_entity.id
_entity.type
_entity.pdbx_description
1 polymer ?
#
loop_
_entity_poly.entity_id
_entity_poly.type
_entity_poly.pdbx_seq_one_letter_code
_entity_poly.pdbx_strand_id
1 'polypeptide(L)'
;MVQQLEAPVAQTTPVHTRIRGIDMARALAIVGMVMVHIGPQRLPGGGVVGAAYRAPHGRAAIGFIVLAGIGVSLLAGARTRGRRTDATTRLVWRALLLFPAGIALQTLEINVAVILQYYAVYFLVAAAAMRLSDRGLLWLAAASATLGPAA
;
A
#
# COMPACT_ATOMS: atom_id res chain seq x y z
N MET A 1 37.25 1.70 45.34
CA MET A 1 36.09 2.57 45.03
C MET A 1 36.52 3.44 43.86
N VAL A 2 36.08 3.31 42.62
CA VAL A 2 34.75 3.02 42.09
C VAL A 2 34.99 2.51 40.65
N GLN A 3 35.08 1.20 40.46
CA GLN A 3 35.09 0.59 39.13
C GLN A 3 33.63 0.20 38.86
N GLN A 4 32.82 1.21 38.48
CA GLN A 4 31.42 0.96 38.15
C GLN A 4 31.38 -0.03 37.00
N LEU A 5 30.74 -1.17 37.23
CA LEU A 5 30.22 -2.01 36.18
C LEU A 5 29.21 -1.17 35.38
N GLU A 6 29.66 -0.56 34.29
CA GLU A 6 28.77 -0.22 33.19
C GLU A 6 28.28 -1.55 32.61
N ALA A 7 27.26 -2.13 33.25
CA ALA A 7 26.52 -3.22 32.67
C ALA A 7 26.03 -2.73 31.30
N PRO A 8 26.34 -3.44 30.20
CA PRO A 8 25.90 -3.03 28.88
C PRO A 8 24.37 -2.95 28.92
N VAL A 9 23.84 -1.73 28.78
CA VAL A 9 22.41 -1.51 28.61
C VAL A 9 22.03 -2.28 27.35
N ALA A 10 21.40 -3.44 27.55
CA ALA A 10 20.92 -4.27 26.47
C ALA A 10 19.95 -3.42 25.65
N GLN A 11 20.43 -2.93 24.50
CA GLN A 11 19.62 -2.19 23.56
C GLN A 11 18.59 -3.19 23.02
N THR A 12 17.40 -3.22 23.61
CA THR A 12 16.28 -3.98 23.06
C THR A 12 15.89 -3.31 21.77
N THR A 13 16.44 -3.77 20.65
CA THR A 13 16.00 -3.38 19.32
C THR A 13 14.50 -3.64 19.28
N PRO A 14 13.65 -2.63 19.08
CA PRO A 14 12.21 -2.82 19.09
C PRO A 14 11.86 -3.83 17.99
N VAL A 15 11.38 -5.00 18.41
CA VAL A 15 10.96 -6.06 17.49
C VAL A 15 9.72 -5.55 16.78
N HIS A 16 9.87 -5.17 15.52
CA HIS A 16 8.76 -4.77 14.67
C HIS A 16 7.86 -6.00 14.47
N THR A 17 6.78 -6.09 15.23
CA THR A 17 5.87 -7.24 15.16
C THR A 17 5.15 -7.20 13.82
N ARG A 18 5.55 -8.06 12.89
CA ARG A 18 4.88 -8.22 11.60
C ARG A 18 3.63 -9.07 11.78
N ILE A 19 2.53 -8.62 11.18
CA ILE A 19 1.29 -9.38 11.17
C ILE A 19 1.30 -10.28 9.95
N ARG A 20 1.64 -11.56 10.14
CA ARG A 20 1.80 -12.55 9.06
C ARG A 20 0.61 -12.61 8.10
N GLY A 21 -0.61 -12.47 8.62
CA GLY A 21 -1.83 -12.46 7.81
C GLY A 21 -1.90 -11.29 6.82
N ILE A 22 -1.48 -10.09 7.24
CA ILE A 22 -1.45 -8.89 6.37
C ILE A 22 -0.40 -9.06 5.28
N ASP A 23 0.77 -9.60 5.62
CA ASP A 23 1.84 -9.83 4.65
C ASP A 23 1.42 -10.89 3.62
N MET A 24 0.78 -11.98 4.05
CA MET A 24 0.25 -13.02 3.15
C MET A 24 -0.84 -12.46 2.23
N ALA A 25 -1.81 -11.72 2.77
CA ALA A 25 -2.88 -11.13 1.96
C ALA A 25 -2.32 -10.14 0.92
N ARG A 26 -1.28 -9.39 1.27
CA ARG A 26 -0.60 -8.47 0.35
C ARG A 26 0.14 -9.22 -0.74
N ALA A 27 0.84 -10.30 -0.40
CA ALA A 27 1.50 -11.16 -1.38
C ALA A 27 0.49 -11.74 -2.38
N LEU A 28 -0.64 -12.26 -1.90
CA LEU A 28 -1.73 -12.76 -2.74
C LEU A 28 -2.31 -11.67 -3.66
N ALA A 29 -2.50 -10.45 -3.15
CA ALA A 29 -2.96 -9.33 -3.95
C ALA A 29 -1.96 -8.95 -5.07
N ILE A 30 -0.65 -8.95 -4.77
CA ILE A 30 0.39 -8.72 -5.80
C ILE A 30 0.35 -9.82 -6.86
N VAL A 31 0.23 -11.09 -6.48
CA VAL A 31 0.11 -12.21 -7.43
C VAL A 31 -1.09 -12.00 -8.35
N GLY A 32 -2.24 -11.62 -7.79
CA GLY A 32 -3.44 -11.30 -8.59
C GLY A 32 -3.24 -10.13 -9.54
N MET A 33 -2.56 -9.06 -9.11
CA MET A 33 -2.25 -7.93 -10.00
C MET A 33 -1.33 -8.35 -11.15
N VAL A 34 -0.25 -9.07 -10.86
CA VAL A 34 0.70 -9.54 -11.86
C VAL A 34 -0.01 -10.43 -12.89
N MET A 35 -0.85 -11.36 -12.42
CA MET A 35 -1.66 -12.23 -13.27
C MET A 35 -2.56 -11.43 -14.23
N VAL A 36 -3.19 -10.36 -13.75
CA VAL A 36 -4.10 -9.51 -14.54
C VAL A 36 -3.36 -8.63 -15.53
N HIS A 37 -2.18 -8.11 -15.18
CA HIS A 37 -1.44 -7.15 -16.03
C HIS A 37 -0.52 -7.82 -17.05
N ILE A 38 -0.06 -9.05 -16.79
CA ILE A 38 0.77 -9.84 -17.71
C ILE A 38 -0.06 -10.87 -18.48
N GLY A 39 -1.23 -11.22 -17.96
CA GLY A 39 -2.09 -12.24 -18.55
C GLY A 39 -2.66 -11.87 -19.92
N PRO A 40 -3.28 -12.85 -20.61
CA PRO A 40 -3.82 -12.67 -21.94
C PRO A 40 -4.92 -11.59 -21.94
N GLN A 41 -4.86 -10.67 -22.92
CA GLN A 41 -5.84 -9.59 -23.04
C GLN A 41 -7.25 -10.08 -23.43
N ARG A 42 -7.36 -11.27 -24.01
CA ARG A 42 -8.63 -11.96 -24.20
C ARG A 42 -8.83 -12.94 -23.05
N LEU A 43 -9.99 -12.83 -22.39
CA LEU A 43 -10.34 -13.70 -21.28
C LEU A 43 -10.20 -15.17 -21.70
N PRO A 44 -9.51 -16.01 -20.91
CA PRO A 44 -9.62 -17.46 -21.07
C PRO A 44 -11.09 -17.87 -21.04
N GLY A 45 -11.47 -18.87 -21.84
CA GLY A 45 -12.86 -19.32 -22.00
C GLY A 45 -13.54 -19.80 -20.70
N GLY A 46 -14.62 -20.58 -20.86
CA GLY A 46 -15.36 -21.14 -19.73
C GLY A 46 -14.54 -22.09 -18.85
N GLY A 47 -15.06 -22.38 -17.64
CA GLY A 47 -14.48 -23.35 -16.71
C GLY A 47 -13.59 -22.75 -15.60
N VAL A 48 -12.87 -23.63 -14.90
CA VAL A 48 -12.11 -23.31 -13.68
C VAL A 48 -10.98 -22.29 -13.95
N VAL A 49 -10.28 -22.42 -15.07
CA VAL A 49 -9.18 -21.51 -15.45
C VAL A 49 -9.68 -20.09 -15.71
N GLY A 50 -10.80 -19.94 -16.43
CA GLY A 50 -11.43 -18.64 -16.65
C GLY A 50 -11.97 -18.02 -15.36
N ALA A 51 -12.54 -18.83 -14.46
CA ALA A 51 -12.99 -18.37 -13.15
C ALA A 51 -11.83 -17.89 -12.27
N ALA A 52 -10.71 -18.63 -12.26
CA ALA A 52 -9.50 -18.26 -11.55
C ALA A 52 -8.88 -16.96 -12.10
N TYR A 53 -8.91 -16.75 -13.42
CA TYR A 53 -8.42 -15.51 -14.05
C TYR A 53 -9.31 -14.30 -13.76
N ARG A 54 -10.64 -14.48 -13.71
CA ARG A 54 -11.59 -13.41 -13.35
C ARG A 54 -11.55 -13.02 -11.87
N ALA A 55 -11.19 -13.95 -10.99
CA ALA A 55 -11.21 -13.70 -9.55
C ALA A 55 -10.36 -12.48 -9.10
N PRO A 56 -9.10 -12.29 -9.57
CA PRO A 56 -8.29 -11.13 -9.19
C PRO A 56 -8.59 -9.85 -9.98
N HIS A 57 -9.31 -9.90 -11.10
CA HIS A 57 -9.64 -8.71 -11.91
C HIS A 57 -10.35 -7.66 -11.06
N GLY A 58 -9.73 -6.48 -10.92
CA GLY A 58 -10.19 -5.38 -10.06
C GLY A 58 -10.05 -5.63 -8.55
N ARG A 59 -10.33 -6.84 -8.07
CA ARG A 59 -10.34 -7.18 -6.64
C ARG A 59 -8.96 -7.20 -6.01
N ALA A 60 -7.95 -7.71 -6.73
CA ALA A 60 -6.58 -7.74 -6.25
C ALA A 60 -6.03 -6.32 -6.01
N ALA A 61 -6.40 -5.37 -6.88
CA ALA A 61 -6.03 -3.97 -6.73
C ALA A 61 -6.61 -3.34 -5.47
N ILE A 62 -7.92 -3.50 -5.27
CA ILE A 62 -8.63 -3.00 -4.10
C ILE A 62 -8.04 -3.60 -2.82
N GLY A 63 -7.85 -4.93 -2.78
CA GLY A 63 -7.29 -5.62 -1.62
C GLY A 63 -5.91 -5.11 -1.23
N PHE A 64 -5.02 -4.91 -2.21
CA PHE A 64 -3.69 -4.36 -1.94
C PHE A 64 -3.75 -2.94 -1.37
N ILE A 65 -4.57 -2.05 -1.94
CA ILE A 65 -4.67 -0.64 -1.51
C ILE A 65 -5.24 -0.55 -0.10
N VAL A 66 -6.26 -1.36 0.22
CA VAL A 66 -6.83 -1.46 1.57
C VAL A 66 -5.77 -1.93 2.57
N LEU A 67 -5.04 -3.01 2.25
CA LEU A 67 -3.97 -3.52 3.11
C LEU A 67 -2.79 -2.53 3.25
N ALA A 68 -2.49 -1.77 2.20
CA ALA A 68 -1.50 -0.70 2.25
C ALA A 68 -1.96 0.42 3.21
N GLY A 69 -3.23 0.83 3.14
CA GLY A 69 -3.83 1.79 4.07
C GLY A 69 -3.79 1.32 5.53
N ILE A 70 -4.16 0.06 5.79
CA ILE A 70 -4.04 -0.56 7.13
C ILE A 70 -2.57 -0.56 7.59
N GLY A 71 -1.64 -0.89 6.69
CA GLY A 71 -0.22 -0.83 7.00
C GLY A 71 0.24 0.58 7.39
N VAL A 72 -0.24 1.61 6.70
CA VAL A 72 0.06 3.01 7.00
C VAL A 72 -0.59 3.45 8.32
N SER A 73 -1.83 3.05 8.61
CA SER A 73 -2.52 3.44 9.85
C SER A 73 -1.87 2.83 11.09
N LEU A 74 -1.52 1.53 11.04
CA LEU A 74 -0.76 0.86 12.10
C LEU A 74 0.61 1.53 12.32
N LEU A 75 1.26 1.94 11.23
CA LEU A 75 2.54 2.62 11.27
C LEU A 75 2.44 4.04 11.84
N ALA A 76 1.36 4.76 11.54
CA ALA A 76 1.09 6.11 12.01
C ALA A 76 0.74 6.14 13.50
N GLY A 77 -0.09 5.19 13.97
CA GLY A 77 -0.49 5.09 15.38
C GLY A 77 0.66 4.74 16.33
N ALA A 78 1.68 4.03 15.85
CA ALA A 78 2.83 3.61 16.66
C ALA A 78 3.96 4.67 16.79
N ARG A 79 3.79 5.88 16.26
CA ARG A 79 4.89 6.86 16.09
C ARG A 79 4.60 8.22 16.73
N THR A 80 5.63 8.78 17.35
CA THR A 80 5.66 10.19 17.77
C THR A 80 5.60 11.13 16.56
N ARG A 81 5.19 12.40 16.78
CA ARG A 81 4.98 13.41 15.72
C ARG A 81 6.16 13.52 14.74
N GLY A 82 7.40 13.48 15.20
CA GLY A 82 8.59 13.53 14.33
C GLY A 82 8.75 12.31 13.42
N ARG A 83 8.46 11.10 13.93
CA ARG A 83 8.54 9.85 13.14
C ARG A 83 7.37 9.70 12.16
N ARG A 84 6.24 10.37 12.41
CA ARG A 84 5.11 10.49 11.47
C ARG A 84 5.51 11.35 10.26
N THR A 85 6.20 12.47 10.47
CA THR A 85 6.73 13.32 9.39
C THR A 85 7.68 12.54 8.48
N ASP A 86 8.62 11.77 9.03
CA ASP A 86 9.52 10.91 8.24
C ASP A 86 8.75 9.88 7.38
N ALA A 87 7.67 9.29 7.91
CA ALA A 87 6.80 8.40 7.14
C ALA A 87 6.17 9.11 5.93
N THR A 88 5.60 10.30 6.16
CA THR A 88 4.97 11.12 5.12
C THR A 88 5.97 11.50 4.04
N THR A 89 7.17 11.94 4.42
CA THR A 89 8.24 12.29 3.48
C THR A 89 8.64 11.11 2.61
N ARG A 90 8.75 9.91 3.18
CA ARG A 90 9.05 8.68 2.41
C ARG A 90 7.94 8.34 1.40
N LEU A 91 6.67 8.54 1.77
CA LEU A 91 5.54 8.32 0.86
C LEU A 91 5.58 9.31 -0.31
N VAL A 92 5.85 10.58 -0.04
CA VAL A 92 5.99 11.62 -1.08
C VAL A 92 7.16 11.30 -2.02
N TRP A 93 8.32 10.90 -1.49
CA TRP A 93 9.45 10.49 -2.32
C TRP A 93 9.13 9.30 -3.21
N ARG A 94 8.42 8.29 -2.68
CA ARG A 94 7.95 7.16 -3.49
C ARG A 94 7.03 7.63 -4.61
N ALA A 95 6.08 8.51 -4.34
CA ALA A 95 5.22 9.07 -5.37
C ALA A 95 6.01 9.81 -6.45
N LEU A 96 6.97 10.65 -6.03
CA LEU A 96 7.78 11.45 -6.93
C LEU A 96 8.71 10.60 -7.81
N LEU A 97 9.12 9.42 -7.35
CA LEU A 97 9.87 8.46 -8.17
C LEU A 97 8.95 7.65 -9.10
N LEU A 98 7.83 7.16 -8.58
CA LEU A 98 6.96 6.24 -9.31
C LEU A 98 6.13 6.92 -10.40
N PHE A 99 5.72 8.18 -10.20
CA PHE A 99 4.93 8.92 -11.18
C PHE A 99 5.68 9.15 -12.51
N PRO A 100 6.88 9.79 -12.53
CA PRO A 100 7.63 9.98 -13.77
C PRO A 100 8.12 8.64 -14.35
N ALA A 101 8.49 7.67 -13.52
CA ALA A 101 8.83 6.33 -13.99
C ALA A 101 7.63 5.66 -14.71
N GLY A 102 6.42 5.84 -14.19
CA GLY A 102 5.20 5.37 -14.83
C GLY A 102 4.92 6.03 -16.17
N ILE A 103 5.15 7.35 -16.28
CA ILE A 103 5.03 8.07 -17.56
C ILE A 103 6.09 7.56 -18.55
N ALA A 104 7.35 7.45 -18.13
CA ALA A 104 8.42 6.95 -18.97
C ALA A 104 8.15 5.52 -19.47
N LEU A 105 7.59 4.64 -18.62
CA LEU A 105 7.25 3.28 -19.03
C LEU A 105 6.11 3.21 -20.05
N GLN A 106 5.18 4.17 -20.04
CA GLN A 106 4.11 4.22 -21.04
C GLN A 106 4.63 4.55 -22.44
N THR A 107 5.77 5.21 -22.57
CA THR A 107 6.34 5.53 -23.89
C THR A 107 7.00 4.31 -24.56
N LEU A 108 7.17 3.19 -23.86
CA LEU A 108 7.84 2.00 -24.39
C LEU A 108 6.92 1.11 -25.27
N GLU A 109 5.65 1.49 -25.51
CA GLU A 109 4.65 0.74 -26.31
C GLU A 109 4.52 -0.75 -25.94
N ILE A 110 4.89 -1.10 -24.71
CA ILE A 110 4.71 -2.43 -24.16
C ILE A 110 3.21 -2.60 -23.86
N ASN A 111 2.61 -3.68 -24.32
CA ASN A 111 1.18 -4.04 -24.12
C ASN A 111 0.85 -4.40 -22.65
N VAL A 112 1.46 -3.69 -21.69
CA VAL A 112 1.35 -3.88 -20.26
C VAL A 112 0.73 -2.62 -19.66
N ALA A 113 -0.39 -2.77 -18.96
CA ALA A 113 -0.97 -1.66 -18.23
C ALA A 113 -0.01 -1.21 -17.09
N VAL A 114 0.48 0.02 -17.17
CA VAL A 114 1.45 0.56 -16.21
C VAL A 114 0.72 1.09 -14.97
N ILE A 115 0.73 0.31 -13.88
CA ILE A 115 0.02 0.66 -12.63
C ILE A 115 0.74 1.71 -11.76
N LEU A 116 1.99 2.07 -12.10
CA LEU A 116 2.87 2.91 -11.27
C LEU A 116 2.29 4.29 -10.93
N GLN A 117 1.57 4.88 -11.87
CA GLN A 117 0.95 6.20 -11.74
C GLN A 117 -0.13 6.19 -10.66
N TYR A 118 -0.97 5.15 -10.64
CA TYR A 118 -2.00 4.96 -9.61
C TYR A 118 -1.36 4.86 -8.22
N TYR A 119 -0.27 4.10 -8.09
CA TYR A 119 0.45 4.01 -6.82
C TYR A 119 1.02 5.33 -6.33
N ALA A 120 1.59 6.12 -7.25
CA ALA A 120 2.10 7.43 -6.90
C ALA A 120 0.99 8.32 -6.31
N VAL A 121 -0.18 8.35 -6.95
CA VAL A 121 -1.35 9.07 -6.43
C VAL A 121 -1.77 8.52 -5.07
N TYR A 122 -1.85 7.19 -4.90
CA TYR A 122 -2.24 6.60 -3.62
C TYR A 122 -1.25 6.91 -2.49
N PHE A 123 0.05 7.01 -2.77
CA PHE A 123 1.03 7.44 -1.77
C PHE A 123 0.85 8.90 -1.37
N LEU A 124 0.51 9.79 -2.31
CA LEU A 124 0.17 11.18 -2.00
C LEU A 124 -1.12 11.27 -1.17
N VAL A 125 -2.14 10.49 -1.52
CA VAL A 125 -3.39 10.40 -0.74
C VAL A 125 -3.11 9.91 0.68
N ALA A 126 -2.30 8.86 0.85
CA ALA A 126 -1.89 8.38 2.16
C ALA A 126 -1.11 9.44 2.95
N ALA A 127 -0.17 10.14 2.29
CA ALA A 127 0.59 11.23 2.89
C ALA A 127 -0.31 12.39 3.34
N ALA A 128 -1.31 12.77 2.53
CA ALA A 128 -2.29 13.79 2.86
C ALA A 128 -3.21 13.35 4.01
N ALA A 129 -3.68 12.10 4.00
CA ALA A 129 -4.49 11.53 5.06
C ALA A 129 -3.76 11.56 6.41
N MET A 130 -2.45 11.31 6.41
CA MET A 130 -1.61 11.44 7.60
C MET A 130 -1.43 12.89 8.10
N ARG A 131 -1.99 13.92 7.46
CA ARG A 131 -1.98 15.31 7.96
C ARG A 131 -3.31 15.73 8.57
N LEU A 132 -4.38 15.00 8.30
CA LEU A 132 -5.72 15.27 8.84
C LEU A 132 -5.77 14.96 10.35
N SER A 133 -6.72 15.61 11.02
CA SER A 133 -7.15 15.24 12.37
C SER A 133 -8.05 14.00 12.32
N ASP A 134 -8.23 13.32 13.45
CA ASP A 134 -9.08 12.13 13.55
C ASP A 134 -10.51 12.41 13.08
N ARG A 135 -11.05 13.61 13.38
CA ARG A 135 -12.36 14.06 12.87
C ARG A 135 -12.39 14.18 11.36
N GLY A 136 -11.32 14.71 10.74
CA GLY A 136 -11.21 14.80 9.28
C GLY A 136 -11.15 13.43 8.63
N LEU A 137 -10.43 12.48 9.24
CA LEU A 137 -10.40 11.08 8.80
C LEU A 137 -11.77 10.42 8.88
N LEU A 138 -12.51 10.63 9.98
CA LEU A 138 -13.86 10.11 10.16
C LEU A 138 -14.82 10.65 9.10
N TRP A 139 -14.78 11.95 8.82
CA TRP A 139 -15.58 12.54 7.75
C TRP A 139 -15.23 11.99 6.38
N LEU A 140 -13.94 11.85 6.07
CA LEU A 140 -13.50 11.26 4.81
C LEU A 140 -13.97 9.80 4.67
N ALA A 141 -13.87 9.01 5.75
CA ALA A 141 -14.34 7.63 5.79
C ALA A 141 -15.87 7.55 5.62
N ALA A 142 -16.62 8.38 6.33
CA ALA A 142 -18.08 8.45 6.20
C ALA A 142 -18.49 8.86 4.78
N ALA A 143 -17.89 9.94 4.24
CA ALA A 143 -18.17 10.41 2.90
C ALA A 143 -17.83 9.36 1.84
N SER A 144 -16.69 8.67 1.96
CA SER A 144 -16.31 7.60 1.02
C SER A 144 -17.21 6.37 1.13
N ALA A 145 -17.71 6.03 2.31
CA ALA A 145 -18.68 4.96 2.50
C ALA A 145 -20.05 5.30 1.90
N THR A 146 -20.49 6.56 1.98
CA THR A 146 -21.81 6.99 1.46
C THR A 146 -21.79 7.37 -0.02
N LEU A 147 -20.70 7.95 -0.52
CA LEU A 147 -20.53 8.36 -1.92
C LEU A 147 -19.96 7.23 -2.78
N GLY A 148 -19.48 6.14 -2.17
CA GLY A 148 -19.04 4.96 -2.89
C GLY A 148 -20.12 4.45 -3.86
N PRO A 149 -19.74 3.80 -4.97
CA PRO A 149 -20.68 3.43 -6.02
C PRO A 149 -21.86 2.65 -5.44
N ALA A 150 -23.04 3.24 -5.52
CA ALA A 150 -24.30 2.65 -5.10
C ALA A 150 -24.77 1.68 -6.19
N ALA A 151 -24.19 0.47 -6.17
CA ALA A 151 -24.45 -0.66 -7.07
C ALA A 151 -24.07 -0.47 -8.55
#